data_AF-A0AAU2U744-F1
#
_entry.id   AF-A0AAU2U744-F1
#
_cell.length_a   1.000
_cell.length_b   1.000
_cell.length_c   1.000
_cell.angle_alpha   90.00
_cell.angle_beta   90.00
_cell.angle_gamma   90.00
#
_symmetry.space_group_name_H-M   'P 1'
#
loop_
_entity.id
_entity.type
_entity.pdbx_description
1 polymer ?
#
loop_
_entity_poly.entity_id
_entity_poly.type
_entity_poly.pdbx_seq_one_letter_code
_entity_poly.pdbx_strand_id
1 'polypeptide(L)'
;MTFMHGSEQWSDGLELLHVYALVDLERNPQLARLIAAQRAALTDFPLSFVEDQWLHITLAQIVGHSADSLSTAQREELVSGLTRRLRDMEPVTVMVGSCLSYRTGTLYDLSAAGALVEVGRRVRTVVEAVFGPDAGAFDTGVLHLTHAYATREADSDQVQRKLRHVEPGHAPLAIDAVHLVNVRADNQNKTITWGQPLARIPLGALAQDSAHPHESSGAAGAEVGAADVESIDGLLQAAELAVDEGAFERADELYTSVLAGVETGPCVGDLWHLQILRDHALVAYGLGRWAQGEARLRRVLAGREKLAGRDAAAVIDALARLSEAVGEQHRWVEAEALAQEAVRRADRALPDVHEATLGARLALAWVLASSGEPDAESVLRPLVETLEAVHGLSHPDTLAARHLLVELLCDQQRFEEAAVLAADLLALREDTRGPEHPHTLLLRAQFALLLHRTGRTDEAAFLADQTLTTSVRVQGAQAHHTIKIRNIHHEITVG
;
A
#
# COMPACT_ATOMS: atom_id res chain seq x y z
N MET A 1 -3.39 -21.70 10.85
CA MET A 1 -2.29 -21.45 9.88
C MET A 1 -1.25 -22.53 10.02
N THR A 2 -0.68 -22.99 8.92
CA THR A 2 0.45 -23.92 8.91
C THR A 2 1.57 -23.26 8.11
N PHE A 3 2.81 -23.37 8.56
CA PHE A 3 3.95 -22.82 7.85
C PHE A 3 4.15 -23.56 6.53
N MET A 4 4.51 -22.82 5.49
CA MET A 4 4.70 -23.35 4.13
C MET A 4 6.16 -23.17 3.71
N HIS A 5 6.62 -24.03 2.81
CA HIS A 5 7.85 -23.80 2.03
C HIS A 5 7.58 -24.03 0.55
N GLY A 6 7.73 -22.99 -0.26
CA GLY A 6 7.18 -23.02 -1.62
C GLY A 6 5.67 -23.29 -1.59
N SER A 7 5.21 -24.32 -2.30
CA SER A 7 3.81 -24.76 -2.32
C SER A 7 3.48 -25.89 -1.33
N GLU A 8 4.45 -26.34 -0.54
CA GLU A 8 4.32 -27.50 0.35
C GLU A 8 4.22 -27.09 1.83
N GLN A 9 3.58 -27.93 2.63
CA GLN A 9 3.49 -27.73 4.08
C GLN A 9 4.85 -28.00 4.74
N TRP A 10 5.32 -27.05 5.55
CA TRP A 10 6.55 -27.22 6.32
C TRP A 10 6.32 -28.19 7.46
N SER A 11 6.89 -29.39 7.34
CA SER A 11 6.77 -30.45 8.35
C SER A 11 7.61 -30.16 9.60
N ASP A 12 7.08 -30.48 10.78
CA ASP A 12 7.80 -30.29 12.05
C ASP A 12 9.12 -31.08 12.04
N GLY A 13 10.23 -30.42 12.41
CA GLY A 13 11.57 -31.00 12.43
C GLY A 13 12.39 -30.85 11.14
N LEU A 14 11.79 -30.39 10.04
CA LEU A 14 12.52 -30.03 8.82
C LEU A 14 13.26 -28.70 9.01
N GLU A 15 14.57 -28.69 8.78
CA GLU A 15 15.36 -27.46 8.67
C GLU A 15 15.44 -26.99 7.21
N LEU A 16 15.23 -25.69 6.99
CA LEU A 16 15.39 -25.05 5.68
C LEU A 16 16.41 -23.92 5.77
N LEU A 17 17.14 -23.71 4.67
CA LEU A 17 18.13 -22.64 4.57
C LEU A 17 17.45 -21.36 4.08
N HIS A 18 17.52 -20.29 4.87
CA HIS A 18 16.92 -19.00 4.53
C HIS A 18 17.97 -17.88 4.52
N VAL A 19 17.66 -16.82 3.79
CA VAL A 19 18.40 -15.56 3.83
C VAL A 19 17.51 -14.50 4.48
N TYR A 20 17.93 -13.99 5.63
CA TYR A 20 17.17 -13.03 6.44
C TYR A 20 17.93 -11.70 6.61
N ALA A 21 17.19 -10.60 6.70
CA ALA A 21 17.68 -9.42 7.42
C ALA A 21 17.25 -9.58 8.89
N LEU A 22 18.22 -9.73 9.79
CA LEU A 22 17.96 -9.91 11.22
C LEU A 22 17.82 -8.55 11.89
N VAL A 23 16.96 -8.48 12.91
CA VAL A 23 16.72 -7.25 13.68
C VAL A 23 17.54 -7.25 14.96
N ASP A 24 18.36 -6.23 15.14
CA ASP A 24 19.09 -5.97 16.38
C ASP A 24 18.40 -4.85 17.16
N LEU A 25 17.63 -5.19 18.19
CA LEU A 25 16.90 -4.22 18.99
C LEU A 25 17.81 -3.38 19.90
N GLU A 26 19.01 -3.86 20.26
CA GLU A 26 19.98 -3.08 21.04
C GLU A 26 20.50 -1.92 20.20
N ARG A 27 20.75 -2.16 18.92
CA ARG A 27 21.14 -1.12 17.95
C ARG A 27 19.98 -0.25 17.47
N ASN A 28 18.74 -0.68 17.66
CA ASN A 28 17.52 0.02 17.22
C ASN A 28 16.57 0.28 18.41
N PRO A 29 16.93 1.16 19.37
CA PRO A 29 16.16 1.35 20.61
C PRO A 29 14.78 1.97 20.40
N GLN A 30 14.57 2.72 19.31
CA GLN A 30 13.23 3.25 18.97
C GLN A 30 12.30 2.13 18.52
N LEU A 31 12.81 1.20 17.70
CA LEU A 31 12.09 0.01 17.27
C LEU A 31 11.78 -0.90 18.47
N ALA A 32 12.72 -1.06 19.40
CA ALA A 32 12.48 -1.80 20.63
C ALA A 32 11.30 -1.24 21.43
N ARG A 33 11.18 0.09 21.54
CA ARG A 33 10.05 0.76 22.20
C ARG A 33 8.73 0.54 21.46
N LEU A 34 8.73 0.69 20.13
CA LEU A 34 7.57 0.44 19.28
C LEU A 34 7.03 -0.99 19.48
N ILE A 35 7.91 -1.99 19.36
CA ILE A 35 7.56 -3.40 19.50
C ILE A 35 7.03 -3.69 20.92
N ALA A 36 7.72 -3.22 21.95
CA ALA A 36 7.30 -3.43 23.33
C ALA A 36 5.91 -2.81 23.60
N ALA A 37 5.65 -1.60 23.10
CA ALA A 37 4.37 -0.92 23.28
C ALA A 37 3.22 -1.64 22.56
N GLN A 38 3.46 -2.16 21.35
CA GLN A 38 2.45 -2.90 20.60
C GLN A 38 2.16 -4.27 21.18
N ARG A 39 3.19 -5.03 21.59
CA ARG A 39 3.00 -6.29 22.31
C ARG A 39 2.19 -6.09 23.59
N ALA A 40 2.48 -5.01 24.34
CA ALA A 40 1.73 -4.65 25.54
C ALA A 40 0.26 -4.32 25.23
N ALA A 41 -0.02 -3.63 24.13
CA ALA A 41 -1.40 -3.34 23.71
C ALA A 41 -2.17 -4.61 23.33
N LEU A 42 -1.47 -5.61 22.78
CA LEU A 42 -2.07 -6.81 22.20
C LEU A 42 -2.07 -8.05 23.08
N THR A 43 -1.72 -7.95 24.37
CA THR A 43 -1.64 -9.11 25.29
C THR A 43 -2.94 -9.92 25.42
N ASP A 44 -4.08 -9.28 25.22
CA ASP A 44 -5.40 -9.92 25.36
C ASP A 44 -5.84 -10.67 24.09
N PHE A 45 -5.08 -10.57 23.01
CA PHE A 45 -5.40 -11.20 21.72
C PHE A 45 -4.70 -12.56 21.58
N PRO A 46 -5.28 -13.49 20.80
CA PRO A 46 -4.69 -14.81 20.58
C PRO A 46 -3.53 -14.78 19.59
N LEU A 47 -2.44 -14.17 20.02
CA LEU A 47 -1.23 -14.00 19.24
C LEU A 47 -0.06 -14.70 19.94
N SER A 48 0.76 -15.40 19.16
CA SER A 48 2.08 -15.86 19.57
C SER A 48 3.09 -14.85 19.04
N PHE A 49 3.64 -14.00 19.92
CA PHE A 49 4.61 -12.98 19.51
C PHE A 49 5.92 -13.65 19.10
N VAL A 50 6.49 -13.18 17.99
CA VAL A 50 7.86 -13.52 17.62
C VAL A 50 8.76 -12.88 18.68
N GLU A 51 9.54 -13.67 19.43
CA GLU A 51 10.42 -13.10 20.46
C GLU A 51 11.65 -12.42 19.83
N ASP A 52 12.32 -11.56 20.60
CA ASP A 52 13.26 -10.55 20.07
C ASP A 52 14.40 -11.12 19.22
N GLN A 53 14.99 -12.23 19.66
CA GLN A 53 16.08 -12.91 18.95
C GLN A 53 15.63 -13.59 17.64
N TRP A 54 14.33 -13.66 17.38
CA TRP A 54 13.74 -14.21 16.15
C TRP A 54 13.02 -13.15 15.29
N LEU A 55 13.22 -11.86 15.56
CA LEU A 55 12.74 -10.80 14.69
C LEU A 55 13.58 -10.74 13.42
N HIS A 56 12.90 -10.82 12.27
CA HIS A 56 13.56 -10.88 10.96
C HIS A 56 12.63 -10.42 9.84
N ILE A 57 13.26 -10.06 8.71
CA ILE A 57 12.62 -9.90 7.41
C ILE A 57 13.11 -11.03 6.51
N THR A 58 12.18 -11.78 5.93
CA THR A 58 12.51 -12.89 5.03
C THR A 58 12.85 -12.34 3.64
N LEU A 59 14.09 -12.49 3.20
CA LEU A 59 14.54 -12.06 1.86
C LEU A 59 14.48 -13.21 0.84
N ALA A 60 14.78 -14.42 1.29
CA ALA A 60 14.61 -15.64 0.50
C ALA A 60 14.42 -16.87 1.40
N GLN A 61 13.52 -17.76 0.97
CA GLN A 61 13.42 -19.14 1.42
C GLN A 61 13.94 -20.03 0.28
N ILE A 62 14.95 -20.87 0.56
CA ILE A 62 15.51 -21.76 -0.46
C ILE A 62 14.64 -23.02 -0.52
N VAL A 63 13.81 -23.10 -1.57
CA VAL A 63 12.83 -24.17 -1.76
C VAL A 63 13.49 -25.40 -2.40
N GLY A 64 12.96 -26.59 -2.11
CA GLY A 64 13.41 -27.84 -2.73
C GLY A 64 14.65 -28.48 -2.11
N HIS A 65 15.23 -27.85 -1.08
CA HIS A 65 16.42 -28.35 -0.38
C HIS A 65 16.23 -28.25 1.14
N SER A 66 16.36 -29.37 1.85
CA SER A 66 16.54 -29.32 3.30
C SER A 66 17.94 -28.82 3.63
N ALA A 67 18.11 -28.18 4.78
CA ALA A 67 19.42 -27.70 5.22
C ALA A 67 20.47 -28.84 5.20
N ASP A 68 20.11 -30.03 5.66
CA ASP A 68 21.03 -31.19 5.70
C ASP A 68 21.40 -31.73 4.31
N SER A 69 20.57 -31.46 3.29
CA SER A 69 20.84 -31.90 1.91
C SER A 69 21.86 -31.02 1.16
N LEU A 70 22.18 -29.84 1.70
CA LEU A 70 23.04 -28.85 1.05
C LEU A 70 24.52 -29.13 1.32
N SER A 71 25.30 -29.30 0.25
CA SER A 71 26.74 -29.51 0.35
C SER A 71 27.47 -28.26 0.85
N THR A 72 28.64 -28.46 1.46
CA THR A 72 29.53 -27.35 1.87
C THR A 72 29.86 -26.43 0.70
N ALA A 73 30.11 -26.99 -0.49
CA ALA A 73 30.41 -26.21 -1.70
C ALA A 73 29.25 -25.29 -2.11
N GLN A 74 28.01 -25.76 -2.07
CA GLN A 74 26.84 -24.93 -2.37
C GLN A 74 26.64 -23.80 -1.34
N ARG A 75 26.91 -24.06 -0.06
CA ARG A 75 26.84 -23.04 0.99
C ARG A 75 27.92 -21.97 0.82
N GLU A 76 29.15 -22.38 0.51
CA GLU A 76 30.26 -21.48 0.22
C GLU A 76 30.01 -20.64 -1.04
N GLU A 77 29.46 -21.26 -2.09
CA GLU A 77 29.11 -20.57 -3.33
C GLU A 77 28.01 -19.52 -3.11
N LEU A 78 26.97 -19.87 -2.35
CA LEU A 78 25.92 -18.93 -1.95
C LEU A 78 26.50 -17.74 -1.18
N VAL A 79 27.32 -17.99 -0.15
CA VAL A 79 27.95 -16.92 0.63
C VAL A 79 28.84 -16.03 -0.25
N SER A 80 29.70 -16.63 -1.08
CA SER A 80 30.57 -15.88 -2.00
C SER A 80 29.78 -15.05 -3.02
N GLY A 81 28.70 -15.61 -3.57
CA GLY A 81 27.80 -14.95 -4.49
C GLY A 81 27.11 -13.76 -3.85
N LEU A 82 26.57 -13.94 -2.64
CA LEU A 82 25.92 -12.88 -1.86
C LEU A 82 26.93 -11.77 -1.52
N THR A 83 28.11 -12.11 -0.98
CA THR A 83 29.16 -11.13 -0.68
C THR A 83 29.53 -10.32 -1.92
N ARG A 84 29.66 -10.96 -3.09
CA ARG A 84 30.01 -10.25 -4.33
C ARG A 84 28.91 -9.33 -4.82
N ARG A 85 27.64 -9.72 -4.67
CA ARG A 85 26.47 -8.98 -5.18
C ARG A 85 25.98 -7.87 -4.26
N LEU A 86 26.31 -7.96 -2.97
CA LEU A 86 25.87 -6.99 -1.96
C LEU A 86 26.97 -5.99 -1.56
N ARG A 87 28.22 -6.19 -1.99
CA ARG A 87 29.37 -5.35 -1.61
C ARG A 87 29.31 -3.88 -2.06
N ASP A 88 28.49 -3.59 -3.05
CA ASP A 88 28.31 -2.26 -3.65
C ASP A 88 27.00 -1.60 -3.19
N MET A 89 26.25 -2.25 -2.31
CA MET A 89 25.04 -1.70 -1.72
C MET A 89 25.38 -0.93 -0.44
N GLU A 90 24.81 0.25 -0.27
CA GLU A 90 24.89 0.94 1.01
C GLU A 90 23.99 0.25 2.05
N PRO A 91 24.32 0.36 3.36
CA PRO A 91 23.42 -0.04 4.43
C PRO A 91 22.04 0.61 4.25
N VAL A 92 20.97 -0.16 4.47
CA VAL A 92 19.60 0.26 4.23
C VAL A 92 18.95 0.65 5.54
N THR A 93 18.21 1.77 5.56
CA THR A 93 17.29 2.07 6.67
C THR A 93 15.87 2.01 6.15
N VAL A 94 15.02 1.21 6.80
CA VAL A 94 13.58 1.14 6.50
C VAL A 94 12.77 1.69 7.67
N MET A 95 11.61 2.25 7.38
CA MET A 95 10.69 2.73 8.42
C MET A 95 9.69 1.63 8.76
N VAL A 96 9.74 1.17 10.00
CA VAL A 96 8.81 0.17 10.54
C VAL A 96 7.60 0.91 11.11
N GLY A 97 6.44 0.71 10.51
CA GLY A 97 5.19 1.37 10.92
C GLY A 97 4.46 0.66 12.06
N SER A 98 3.18 0.99 12.25
CA SER A 98 2.32 0.20 13.13
C SER A 98 2.04 -1.17 12.51
N CYS A 99 1.98 -2.24 13.30
CA CYS A 99 1.66 -3.54 12.72
C CYS A 99 0.22 -3.56 12.18
N LEU A 100 0.03 -4.28 11.08
CA LEU A 100 -1.25 -4.53 10.45
C LEU A 100 -1.72 -5.93 10.83
N SER A 101 -2.99 -6.05 11.15
CA SER A 101 -3.62 -7.36 11.33
C SER A 101 -3.85 -8.05 9.98
N TYR A 102 -3.44 -9.32 9.91
CA TYR A 102 -3.59 -10.20 8.77
C TYR A 102 -4.25 -11.51 9.21
N ARG A 103 -4.78 -12.28 8.26
CA ARG A 103 -5.39 -13.60 8.52
C ARG A 103 -4.47 -14.54 9.32
N THR A 104 -3.17 -14.38 9.18
CA THR A 104 -2.13 -15.24 9.74
C THR A 104 -1.51 -14.70 11.03
N GLY A 105 -1.81 -13.46 11.43
CA GLY A 105 -1.19 -12.82 12.59
C GLY A 105 -1.10 -11.30 12.46
N THR A 106 0.00 -10.72 12.91
CA THR A 106 0.29 -9.29 12.76
C THR A 106 1.66 -9.10 12.15
N LEU A 107 1.76 -8.22 11.16
CA LEU A 107 2.97 -7.96 10.40
C LEU A 107 3.24 -6.45 10.40
N TYR A 108 4.49 -6.05 10.52
CA TYR A 108 4.88 -4.66 10.33
C TYR A 108 4.94 -4.35 8.84
N ASP A 109 4.31 -3.24 8.47
CA ASP A 109 4.54 -2.62 7.17
C ASP A 109 5.88 -1.88 7.19
N LEU A 110 6.59 -1.95 6.07
CA LEU A 110 7.90 -1.36 5.87
C LEU A 110 7.79 -0.27 4.80
N SER A 111 7.67 0.99 5.20
CA SER A 111 7.68 2.10 4.24
C SER A 111 9.11 2.44 3.81
N ALA A 112 9.23 3.02 2.61
CA ALA A 112 10.52 3.30 1.95
C ALA A 112 11.42 2.05 1.73
N ALA A 113 10.82 0.86 1.59
CA ALA A 113 11.57 -0.40 1.45
C ALA A 113 12.24 -0.60 0.08
N GLY A 114 12.30 0.39 -0.82
CA GLY A 114 12.84 0.24 -2.18
C GLY A 114 14.26 -0.34 -2.23
N ALA A 115 15.15 0.16 -1.37
CA ALA A 115 16.51 -0.37 -1.25
C ALA A 115 16.54 -1.80 -0.67
N LEU A 116 15.62 -2.11 0.25
CA LEU A 116 15.49 -3.46 0.82
C LEU A 116 14.91 -4.47 -0.21
N VAL A 117 13.98 -4.03 -1.06
CA VAL A 117 13.46 -4.80 -2.20
C VAL A 117 14.60 -5.11 -3.17
N GLU A 118 15.50 -4.16 -3.43
CA GLU A 118 16.70 -4.39 -4.23
C GLU A 118 17.66 -5.39 -3.57
N VAL A 119 17.86 -5.33 -2.23
CA VAL A 119 18.61 -6.36 -1.50
C VAL A 119 17.99 -7.73 -1.73
N GLY A 120 16.66 -7.85 -1.55
CA GLY A 120 15.91 -9.09 -1.78
C GLY A 120 16.05 -9.62 -3.21
N ARG A 121 15.97 -8.73 -4.22
CA ARG A 121 16.15 -9.09 -5.62
C ARG A 121 17.56 -9.64 -5.91
N ARG A 122 18.61 -8.99 -5.37
CA ARG A 122 19.99 -9.45 -5.53
C ARG A 122 20.23 -10.78 -4.81
N VAL A 123 19.67 -10.95 -3.61
CA VAL A 123 19.68 -12.21 -2.87
C VAL A 123 19.05 -13.32 -3.70
N ARG A 124 17.83 -13.10 -4.22
CA ARG A 124 17.10 -14.09 -5.04
C ARG A 124 17.88 -14.49 -6.28
N THR A 125 18.49 -13.51 -6.97
CA THR A 125 19.34 -13.76 -8.15
C THR A 125 20.50 -14.72 -7.83
N VAL A 126 21.12 -14.59 -6.65
CA VAL A 126 22.20 -15.50 -6.24
C VAL A 126 21.64 -16.87 -5.88
N VAL A 127 20.52 -16.94 -5.16
CA VAL A 127 19.86 -18.21 -4.82
C VAL A 127 19.53 -19.01 -6.09
N GLU A 128 18.92 -18.36 -7.09
CA GLU A 128 18.59 -18.98 -8.36
C GLU A 128 19.81 -19.43 -9.15
N ALA A 129 20.93 -18.68 -9.08
CA ALA A 129 22.17 -19.05 -9.74
C ALA A 129 22.81 -20.31 -9.12
N VAL A 130 22.70 -20.51 -7.81
CA VAL A 130 23.32 -21.63 -7.09
C VAL A 130 22.44 -22.89 -7.09
N PHE A 131 21.13 -22.72 -6.96
CA PHE A 131 20.19 -23.82 -6.74
C PHE A 131 19.21 -24.04 -7.89
N GLY A 132 19.23 -23.18 -8.91
CA GLY A 132 18.30 -23.21 -10.04
C GLY A 132 17.08 -22.29 -9.83
N PRO A 133 16.34 -22.01 -10.92
CA PRO A 133 15.27 -21.00 -10.93
C PRO A 133 14.13 -21.31 -9.95
N ASP A 134 13.84 -22.58 -9.71
CA ASP A 134 12.74 -23.01 -8.84
C ASP A 134 13.07 -22.86 -7.34
N ALA A 135 14.35 -22.75 -6.98
CA ALA A 135 14.77 -22.63 -5.59
C ALA A 135 14.44 -21.26 -4.97
N GLY A 136 14.23 -20.24 -5.81
CA GLY A 136 13.76 -18.90 -5.43
C GLY A 136 12.26 -18.70 -5.58
N ALA A 137 11.50 -19.76 -5.89
CA ALA A 137 10.08 -19.68 -6.26
C ALA A 137 9.13 -19.38 -5.09
N PHE A 138 9.63 -19.32 -3.84
CA PHE A 138 8.79 -18.86 -2.74
C PHE A 138 8.45 -17.37 -2.92
N ASP A 139 7.16 -17.09 -3.01
CA ASP A 139 6.67 -15.72 -3.04
C ASP A 139 6.72 -15.16 -1.61
N THR A 140 7.67 -14.26 -1.37
CA THR A 140 7.80 -13.53 -0.12
C THR A 140 6.75 -12.42 0.00
N GLY A 141 5.99 -12.15 -1.06
CA GLY A 141 5.08 -11.02 -1.17
C GLY A 141 5.81 -9.69 -0.96
N VAL A 142 5.11 -8.75 -0.34
CA VAL A 142 5.72 -7.52 0.20
C VAL A 142 6.62 -7.88 1.37
N LEU A 143 7.87 -7.41 1.34
CA LEU A 143 8.81 -7.61 2.44
C LEU A 143 8.26 -6.99 3.72
N HIS A 144 8.19 -7.77 4.78
CA HIS A 144 7.60 -7.37 6.05
C HIS A 144 8.43 -7.90 7.22
N LEU A 145 8.34 -7.22 8.36
CA LEU A 145 8.85 -7.74 9.62
C LEU A 145 7.70 -8.44 10.36
N THR A 146 7.86 -9.72 10.67
CA THR A 146 6.78 -10.45 11.37
C THR A 146 6.74 -10.07 12.84
N HIS A 147 5.57 -9.65 13.34
CA HIS A 147 5.36 -9.31 14.74
C HIS A 147 4.83 -10.49 15.55
N ALA A 148 3.77 -11.15 15.06
CA ALA A 148 3.13 -12.25 15.78
C ALA A 148 2.33 -13.15 14.83
N TYR A 149 2.10 -14.39 15.23
CA TYR A 149 1.24 -15.34 14.54
C TYR A 149 -0.07 -15.58 15.29
N ALA A 150 -1.19 -15.68 14.56
CA ALA A 150 -2.49 -15.97 15.17
C ALA A 150 -2.58 -17.43 15.63
N THR A 151 -2.94 -17.64 16.90
CA THR A 151 -3.12 -18.98 17.49
C THR A 151 -4.56 -19.47 17.41
N ARG A 152 -5.53 -18.55 17.33
CA ARG A 152 -6.95 -18.79 17.02
C ARG A 152 -7.54 -17.57 16.31
N GLU A 153 -8.77 -17.72 15.81
CA GLU A 153 -9.50 -16.63 15.17
C GLU A 153 -9.77 -15.47 16.16
N ALA A 154 -9.61 -14.25 15.66
CA ALA A 154 -9.84 -13.02 16.38
C ALA A 154 -10.33 -11.93 15.43
N ASP A 155 -11.08 -10.98 15.98
CA ASP A 155 -11.54 -9.79 15.28
C ASP A 155 -10.35 -8.86 14.99
N SER A 156 -9.95 -8.78 13.72
CA SER A 156 -8.87 -7.93 13.22
C SER A 156 -9.13 -6.45 13.49
N ASP A 157 -10.39 -6.01 13.52
CA ASP A 157 -10.73 -4.60 13.73
C ASP A 157 -10.50 -4.18 15.18
N GLN A 158 -10.67 -5.10 16.14
CA GLN A 158 -10.30 -4.85 17.54
C GLN A 158 -8.78 -4.77 17.72
N VAL A 159 -8.03 -5.65 17.05
CA VAL A 159 -6.55 -5.60 17.03
C VAL A 159 -6.10 -4.26 16.47
N GLN A 160 -6.61 -3.87 15.31
CA GLN A 160 -6.21 -2.63 14.65
C GLN A 160 -6.63 -1.38 15.44
N ARG A 161 -7.80 -1.39 16.09
CA ARG A 161 -8.23 -0.29 16.99
C ARG A 161 -7.26 -0.07 18.14
N LYS A 162 -6.80 -1.13 18.81
CA LYS A 162 -5.81 -0.98 19.90
C LYS A 162 -4.47 -0.43 19.39
N LEU A 163 -4.03 -0.87 18.22
CA LEU A 163 -2.74 -0.46 17.63
C LEU A 163 -2.69 1.01 17.18
N ARG A 164 -3.83 1.61 16.81
CA ARG A 164 -3.91 3.04 16.41
C ARG A 164 -3.57 4.04 17.53
N HIS A 165 -3.60 3.59 18.78
CA HIS A 165 -3.33 4.43 19.95
C HIS A 165 -1.96 4.16 20.58
N VAL A 166 -1.13 3.32 19.94
CA VAL A 166 0.21 3.00 20.43
C VAL A 166 1.21 4.05 19.96
N GLU A 167 1.97 4.60 20.90
CA GLU A 167 3.06 5.54 20.62
C GLU A 167 4.42 4.97 21.09
N PRO A 168 5.49 5.07 20.29
CA PRO A 168 5.55 5.69 18.96
C PRO A 168 4.79 4.87 17.91
N GLY A 169 4.26 5.53 16.86
CA GLY A 169 3.57 4.85 15.74
C GLY A 169 4.50 4.26 14.67
N HIS A 170 5.78 4.65 14.65
CA HIS A 170 6.79 4.17 13.70
C HIS A 170 8.20 4.24 14.30
N ALA A 171 9.14 3.47 13.76
CA ALA A 171 10.54 3.52 14.14
C ALA A 171 11.48 3.11 12.98
N PRO A 172 12.67 3.70 12.86
CA PRO A 172 13.66 3.26 11.87
C PRO A 172 14.26 1.90 12.24
N LEU A 173 14.57 1.10 11.23
CA LEU A 173 15.34 -0.13 11.30
C LEU A 173 16.52 -0.04 10.35
N ALA A 174 17.73 -0.01 10.91
CA ALA A 174 18.96 -0.09 10.14
C ALA A 174 19.35 -1.55 9.82
N ILE A 175 19.62 -1.82 8.56
CA ILE A 175 20.01 -3.12 8.00
C ILE A 175 21.37 -2.93 7.32
N ASP A 176 22.42 -3.47 7.94
CA ASP A 176 23.79 -3.39 7.42
C ASP A 176 24.32 -4.73 6.89
N ALA A 177 23.54 -5.79 7.02
CA ALA A 177 23.91 -7.13 6.60
C ALA A 177 22.69 -8.03 6.41
N VAL A 178 22.85 -9.03 5.56
CA VAL A 178 21.95 -10.19 5.47
C VAL A 178 22.63 -11.41 6.08
N HIS A 179 21.82 -12.36 6.52
CA HIS A 179 22.28 -13.51 7.29
C HIS A 179 21.75 -14.79 6.68
N LEU A 180 22.64 -15.77 6.58
CA LEU A 180 22.29 -17.11 6.18
C LEU A 180 21.98 -17.93 7.44
N VAL A 181 20.78 -18.51 7.53
CA VAL A 181 20.30 -19.19 8.75
C VAL A 181 19.63 -20.53 8.40
N ASN A 182 19.85 -21.54 9.25
CA ASN A 182 19.02 -22.74 9.24
C ASN A 182 17.81 -22.51 10.12
N VAL A 183 16.63 -22.61 9.52
CA VAL A 183 15.36 -22.24 10.14
C VAL A 183 14.54 -23.51 10.40
N ARG A 184 13.86 -23.55 11.54
CA ARG A 184 12.86 -24.55 11.90
C ARG A 184 11.53 -23.87 12.15
N ALA A 185 10.46 -24.46 11.63
CA ALA A 185 9.10 -24.09 11.95
C ALA A 185 8.49 -25.08 12.96
N ASP A 186 7.77 -24.54 13.95
CA ASP A 186 6.93 -25.31 14.88
C ASP A 186 5.47 -24.92 14.62
N ASN A 187 4.76 -25.82 13.94
CA ASN A 187 3.37 -25.58 13.58
C ASN A 187 2.42 -25.63 14.77
N GLN A 188 2.79 -26.28 15.88
CA GLN A 188 1.94 -26.38 17.06
C GLN A 188 2.00 -25.07 17.85
N ASN A 189 3.21 -24.58 18.13
CA ASN A 189 3.44 -23.38 18.92
C ASN A 189 3.40 -22.07 18.10
N LYS A 190 3.28 -22.18 16.77
CA LYS A 190 3.29 -21.04 15.82
C LYS A 190 4.57 -20.22 15.95
N THR A 191 5.71 -20.88 16.02
CA THR A 191 7.02 -20.22 16.13
C THR A 191 7.92 -20.64 14.99
N ILE A 192 8.78 -19.71 14.59
CA ILE A 192 9.90 -19.95 13.69
C ILE A 192 11.16 -19.65 14.48
N THR A 193 12.13 -20.58 14.46
CA THR A 193 13.36 -20.46 15.22
C THR A 193 14.57 -20.80 14.36
N TRP A 194 15.74 -20.25 14.72
CA TRP A 194 17.02 -20.60 14.13
C TRP A 194 18.12 -20.54 15.19
N GLY A 195 19.24 -21.20 14.91
CA GLY A 195 20.45 -21.16 15.73
C GLY A 195 21.33 -19.93 15.44
N GLN A 196 22.63 -20.03 15.69
CA GLN A 196 23.57 -18.98 15.26
C GLN A 196 23.57 -18.86 13.72
N PRO A 197 23.60 -17.63 13.17
CA PRO A 197 23.74 -17.44 11.73
C PRO A 197 24.98 -18.14 11.19
N LEU A 198 24.81 -18.85 10.07
CA LEU A 198 25.88 -19.56 9.39
C LEU A 198 26.87 -18.60 8.72
N ALA A 199 26.36 -17.45 8.27
CA ALA A 199 27.15 -16.38 7.72
C ALA A 199 26.44 -15.03 7.93
N ARG A 200 27.22 -14.00 8.20
CA ARG A 200 26.81 -12.58 8.10
C ARG A 200 27.45 -11.99 6.85
N ILE A 201 26.64 -11.47 5.95
CA ILE A 201 27.06 -10.86 4.68
C ILE A 201 26.75 -9.36 4.76
N PRO A 202 27.76 -8.50 4.97
CA PRO A 202 27.55 -7.05 5.02
C PRO A 202 27.04 -6.49 3.70
N LEU A 203 26.20 -5.46 3.80
CA LEU A 203 25.93 -4.54 2.70
C LEU A 203 27.09 -3.54 2.64
N GLY A 204 27.70 -3.42 1.46
CA GLY A 204 28.79 -2.47 1.23
C GLY A 204 30.18 -3.09 1.39
N ALA A 205 31.22 -2.29 1.12
CA ALA A 205 32.59 -2.76 1.20
C ALA A 205 33.01 -2.98 2.66
N LEU A 206 33.51 -4.18 2.96
CA LEU A 206 34.11 -4.55 4.24
C LEU A 206 35.16 -3.51 4.65
N ALA A 207 34.84 -2.64 5.62
CA ALA A 207 35.86 -2.09 6.50
C ALA A 207 36.39 -3.28 7.32
N GLN A 208 37.61 -3.72 7.00
CA GLN A 208 38.30 -4.78 7.74
C GLN A 208 38.50 -4.37 9.20
N ASP A 209 38.51 -5.39 10.06
CA ASP A 209 38.81 -5.36 11.49
C ASP A 209 39.83 -4.31 11.93
N SER A 210 39.48 -3.56 12.99
CA SER A 210 40.44 -3.28 14.06
C SER A 210 39.72 -3.00 15.38
N ALA A 211 40.16 -3.73 16.39
CA ALA A 211 39.71 -3.73 17.76
C ALA A 211 40.00 -2.42 18.54
N HIS A 212 39.28 -2.27 19.66
CA HIS A 212 39.56 -1.48 20.89
C HIS A 212 38.88 -0.09 21.03
N PRO A 213 38.68 0.40 22.27
CA PRO A 213 37.42 0.25 23.00
C PRO A 213 36.83 1.62 23.42
N HIS A 214 35.67 1.56 24.06
CA HIS A 214 34.97 2.64 24.79
C HIS A 214 35.78 3.91 25.10
N GLU A 215 35.24 5.06 24.72
CA GLU A 215 35.25 6.23 25.58
C GLU A 215 33.99 7.07 25.39
N SER A 216 33.34 7.35 26.52
CA SER A 216 32.14 8.15 26.67
C SER A 216 32.44 9.65 26.59
N SER A 217 31.65 10.39 25.82
CA SER A 217 31.41 11.83 25.97
C SER A 217 30.36 12.18 24.91
N GLY A 218 29.22 12.81 25.16
CA GLY A 218 28.65 13.51 26.29
C GLY A 218 27.35 14.08 25.74
N ALA A 219 26.25 13.94 26.47
CA ALA A 219 24.95 14.41 26.03
C ALA A 219 24.93 15.94 25.89
N ALA A 220 24.41 16.44 24.77
CA ALA A 220 23.86 17.78 24.69
C ALA A 220 22.84 17.88 23.56
N GLY A 221 21.59 18.19 23.93
CA GLY A 221 20.75 19.15 23.21
C GLY A 221 20.08 18.68 21.92
N ALA A 222 18.78 18.42 22.04
CA ALA A 222 17.80 18.41 20.97
C ALA A 222 17.98 19.52 19.93
N GLU A 223 17.83 19.15 18.65
CA GLU A 223 16.99 19.88 17.68
C GLU A 223 16.61 18.91 16.55
N VAL A 224 15.31 18.81 16.26
CA VAL A 224 14.77 18.08 15.09
C VAL A 224 15.08 18.93 13.86
N GLY A 225 16.21 18.62 13.20
CA GLY A 225 16.64 19.29 11.97
C GLY A 225 16.07 18.58 10.74
N ALA A 226 15.62 19.38 9.77
CA ALA A 226 15.05 18.99 8.48
C ALA A 226 15.74 17.76 7.85
N ALA A 227 14.93 16.80 7.39
CA ALA A 227 15.39 15.74 6.50
C ALA A 227 16.09 16.37 5.29
N ASP A 228 17.22 15.81 4.84
CA ASP A 228 17.97 16.30 3.69
C ASP A 228 17.11 16.31 2.42
N VAL A 229 16.47 17.46 2.14
CA VAL A 229 15.67 17.75 0.93
C VAL A 229 16.55 17.80 -0.33
N GLU A 230 17.85 17.54 -0.21
CA GLU A 230 18.82 17.57 -1.32
C GLU A 230 18.97 16.21 -2.05
N SER A 231 18.44 15.10 -1.52
CA SER A 231 18.47 13.79 -2.19
C SER A 231 17.15 13.45 -2.90
N ILE A 232 17.21 12.68 -4.00
CA ILE A 232 16.02 12.25 -4.75
C ILE A 232 15.06 11.43 -3.87
N ASP A 233 15.59 10.54 -3.02
CA ASP A 233 14.79 9.73 -2.09
C ASP A 233 14.13 10.59 -1.00
N GLY A 234 14.84 11.60 -0.48
CA GLY A 234 14.28 12.55 0.47
C GLY A 234 13.15 13.39 -0.14
N LEU A 235 13.31 13.82 -1.40
CA LEU A 235 12.26 14.51 -2.15
C LEU A 235 11.05 13.62 -2.42
N LEU A 236 11.26 12.34 -2.76
CA LEU A 236 10.18 11.38 -3.01
C LEU A 236 9.38 11.11 -1.73
N GLN A 237 10.06 10.87 -0.61
CA GLN A 237 9.40 10.68 0.69
C GLN A 237 8.61 11.91 1.12
N ALA A 238 9.17 13.11 0.91
CA ALA A 238 8.44 14.35 1.17
C ALA A 238 7.23 14.51 0.25
N ALA A 239 7.31 14.06 -1.01
CA ALA A 239 6.21 14.11 -1.96
C ALA A 239 5.07 13.17 -1.55
N GLU A 240 5.39 11.93 -1.16
CA GLU A 240 4.43 10.94 -0.64
C GLU A 240 3.73 11.47 0.62
N LEU A 241 4.48 12.02 1.57
CA LEU A 241 3.91 12.62 2.78
C LEU A 241 2.98 13.80 2.45
N ALA A 242 3.36 14.64 1.48
CA ALA A 242 2.52 15.74 1.04
C ALA A 242 1.21 15.25 0.40
N VAL A 243 1.20 14.10 -0.28
CA VAL A 243 -0.03 13.46 -0.78
C VAL A 243 -0.91 12.99 0.37
N ASP A 244 -0.34 12.33 1.38
CA ASP A 244 -1.07 11.84 2.54
C ASP A 244 -1.70 12.98 3.36
N GLU A 245 -1.00 14.12 3.45
CA GLU A 245 -1.50 15.35 4.07
C GLU A 245 -2.55 16.07 3.20
N GLY A 246 -2.76 15.63 1.95
CA GLY A 246 -3.63 16.30 0.98
C GLY A 246 -3.07 17.62 0.43
N ALA A 247 -1.78 17.90 0.67
CA ALA A 247 -1.05 19.07 0.18
C ALA A 247 -0.59 18.87 -1.27
N PHE A 248 -1.54 18.71 -2.19
CA PHE A 248 -1.26 18.32 -3.57
C PHE A 248 -0.37 19.31 -4.34
N GLU A 249 -0.45 20.62 -4.07
CA GLU A 249 0.43 21.61 -4.69
C GLU A 249 1.89 21.39 -4.27
N ARG A 250 2.12 21.13 -2.99
CA ARG A 250 3.45 20.81 -2.47
C ARG A 250 3.95 19.48 -3.03
N ALA A 251 3.08 18.47 -3.09
CA ALA A 251 3.41 17.18 -3.69
C ALA A 251 3.82 17.34 -5.17
N ASP A 252 3.12 18.18 -5.94
CA ASP A 252 3.43 18.44 -7.34
C ASP A 252 4.81 19.08 -7.54
N GLU A 253 5.17 20.05 -6.70
CA GLU A 253 6.50 20.67 -6.70
C GLU A 253 7.60 19.66 -6.38
N LEU A 254 7.37 18.80 -5.40
CA LEU A 254 8.33 17.78 -4.98
C LEU A 254 8.50 16.69 -6.05
N TYR A 255 7.41 16.15 -6.59
CA TYR A 255 7.47 15.19 -7.70
C TYR A 255 8.11 15.79 -8.96
N THR A 256 7.88 17.06 -9.26
CA THR A 256 8.56 17.75 -10.35
C THR A 256 10.06 17.83 -10.12
N SER A 257 10.50 18.08 -8.88
CA SER A 257 11.91 18.10 -8.49
C SER A 257 12.55 16.71 -8.57
N VAL A 258 11.85 15.67 -8.11
CA VAL A 258 12.25 14.26 -8.26
C VAL A 258 12.46 13.93 -9.74
N LEU A 259 11.47 14.21 -10.59
CA LEU A 259 11.53 13.90 -12.02
C LEU A 259 12.65 14.67 -12.73
N ALA A 260 12.92 15.92 -12.36
CA ALA A 260 14.04 16.68 -12.93
C ALA A 260 15.40 15.99 -12.66
N GLY A 261 15.58 15.37 -11.49
CA GLY A 261 16.78 14.60 -11.14
C GLY A 261 16.86 13.23 -11.82
N VAL A 262 15.70 12.60 -12.09
CA VAL A 262 15.60 11.23 -12.63
C VAL A 262 15.59 11.20 -14.16
N GLU A 263 15.03 12.23 -14.83
CA GLU A 263 14.85 12.26 -16.29
C GLU A 263 16.15 12.36 -17.10
N THR A 264 17.30 12.54 -16.44
CA THR A 264 18.64 12.53 -17.07
C THR A 264 19.48 11.31 -16.68
N GLY A 265 18.95 10.44 -15.82
CA GLY A 265 19.64 9.28 -15.27
C GLY A 265 19.49 7.97 -16.07
N PRO A 266 20.21 6.90 -15.68
CA PRO A 266 20.13 5.60 -16.34
C PRO A 266 18.81 4.85 -16.08
N CYS A 267 18.04 5.26 -15.08
CA CYS A 267 16.74 4.69 -14.69
C CYS A 267 15.56 5.19 -15.54
N VAL A 268 15.80 6.08 -16.52
CA VAL A 268 14.73 6.60 -17.37
C VAL A 268 14.02 5.47 -18.12
N GLY A 269 12.78 5.24 -17.72
CA GLY A 269 11.87 4.29 -18.35
C GLY A 269 11.87 2.92 -17.71
N ASP A 270 12.60 2.72 -16.60
CA ASP A 270 12.45 1.54 -15.76
C ASP A 270 11.18 1.59 -14.90
N LEU A 271 10.87 0.50 -14.19
CA LEU A 271 9.65 0.40 -13.40
C LEU A 271 9.55 1.47 -12.30
N TRP A 272 10.68 1.90 -11.72
CA TRP A 272 10.73 2.90 -10.66
C TRP A 272 10.43 4.30 -11.20
N HIS A 273 11.05 4.69 -12.32
CA HIS A 273 10.71 5.95 -13.00
C HIS A 273 9.25 5.99 -13.46
N LEU A 274 8.73 4.89 -14.00
CA LEU A 274 7.32 4.81 -14.42
C LEU A 274 6.36 4.86 -13.22
N GLN A 275 6.78 4.36 -12.06
CA GLN A 275 6.04 4.46 -10.81
C GLN A 275 5.94 5.93 -10.35
N ILE A 276 7.05 6.66 -10.33
CA ILE A 276 7.07 8.10 -10.00
C ILE A 276 6.19 8.90 -10.97
N LEU A 277 6.25 8.61 -12.27
CA LEU A 277 5.39 9.26 -13.26
C LEU A 277 3.90 8.97 -13.03
N ARG A 278 3.55 7.76 -12.59
CA ARG A 278 2.16 7.40 -12.22
C ARG A 278 1.73 8.19 -10.99
N ASP A 279 2.55 8.23 -9.95
CA ASP A 279 2.19 8.88 -8.69
C ASP A 279 2.07 10.41 -8.88
N HIS A 280 2.97 11.01 -9.67
CA HIS A 280 2.82 12.41 -10.08
C HIS A 280 1.57 12.66 -10.94
N ALA A 281 1.14 11.68 -11.76
CA ALA A 281 -0.11 11.78 -12.49
C ALA A 281 -1.34 11.79 -11.56
N LEU A 282 -1.31 11.02 -10.47
CA LEU A 282 -2.35 11.03 -9.44
C LEU A 282 -2.40 12.35 -8.68
N VAL A 283 -1.24 12.98 -8.43
CA VAL A 283 -1.19 14.34 -7.86
C VAL A 283 -1.80 15.35 -8.83
N ALA A 284 -1.47 15.27 -10.12
CA ALA A 284 -2.10 16.10 -11.14
C ALA A 284 -3.62 15.89 -11.21
N TYR A 285 -4.08 14.66 -10.98
CA TYR A 285 -5.51 14.34 -10.84
C TYR A 285 -6.11 15.06 -9.62
N GLY A 286 -5.48 14.98 -8.44
CA GLY A 286 -5.93 15.71 -7.24
C GLY A 286 -6.05 17.23 -7.43
N LEU A 287 -5.20 17.82 -8.28
CA LEU A 287 -5.20 19.25 -8.62
C LEU A 287 -6.15 19.62 -9.78
N GLY A 288 -6.87 18.67 -10.38
CA GLY A 288 -7.70 18.91 -11.56
C GLY A 288 -6.91 19.21 -12.84
N ARG A 289 -5.62 18.88 -12.89
CA ARG A 289 -4.73 19.09 -14.04
C ARG A 289 -4.72 17.88 -14.97
N TRP A 290 -5.91 17.50 -15.44
CA TRP A 290 -6.18 16.25 -16.16
C TRP A 290 -5.26 16.01 -17.37
N ALA A 291 -5.05 17.04 -18.19
CA ALA A 291 -4.21 16.94 -19.40
C ALA A 291 -2.74 16.61 -19.07
N GLN A 292 -2.22 17.09 -17.93
CA GLN A 292 -0.86 16.74 -17.49
C GLN A 292 -0.81 15.30 -16.97
N GLY A 293 -1.80 14.88 -16.18
CA GLY A 293 -1.94 13.51 -15.71
C GLY A 293 -2.02 12.51 -16.87
N GLU A 294 -2.85 12.80 -17.87
CA GLU A 294 -3.00 12.01 -19.09
C GLU A 294 -1.67 11.86 -19.85
N ALA A 295 -0.94 12.96 -20.06
CA ALA A 295 0.35 12.92 -20.75
C ALA A 295 1.36 12.00 -20.05
N ARG A 296 1.40 12.03 -18.71
CA ARG A 296 2.22 11.14 -17.90
C ARG A 296 1.75 9.70 -17.97
N LEU A 297 0.45 9.44 -17.84
CA LEU A 297 -0.13 8.09 -17.91
C LEU A 297 0.09 7.42 -19.27
N ARG A 298 0.11 8.17 -20.37
CA ARG A 298 0.51 7.62 -21.68
C ARG A 298 1.97 7.17 -21.71
N ARG A 299 2.89 7.90 -21.06
CA ARG A 299 4.29 7.49 -20.91
C ARG A 299 4.40 6.24 -20.03
N VAL A 300 3.66 6.20 -18.91
CA VAL A 300 3.58 5.04 -18.00
C VAL A 300 3.12 3.80 -18.76
N LEU A 301 2.02 3.91 -19.50
CA LEU A 301 1.45 2.81 -20.28
C LEU A 301 2.46 2.27 -21.30
N ALA A 302 3.02 3.14 -22.14
CA ALA A 302 3.97 2.73 -23.16
C ALA A 302 5.23 2.07 -22.57
N GLY A 303 5.74 2.60 -21.45
CA GLY A 303 6.87 2.03 -20.74
C GLY A 303 6.57 0.66 -20.14
N ARG A 304 5.43 0.52 -19.44
CA ARG A 304 5.03 -0.75 -18.80
C ARG A 304 4.73 -1.83 -19.84
N GLU A 305 4.09 -1.48 -20.97
CA GLU A 305 3.86 -2.42 -22.08
C GLU A 305 5.18 -2.98 -22.64
N LYS A 306 6.20 -2.12 -22.77
CA LYS A 306 7.52 -2.52 -23.26
C LYS A 306 8.25 -3.45 -22.28
N LEU A 307 8.12 -3.21 -20.98
CA LEU A 307 8.86 -3.94 -19.94
C LEU A 307 8.20 -5.24 -19.49
N ALA A 308 6.87 -5.23 -19.31
CA ALA A 308 6.13 -6.31 -18.68
C ALA A 308 5.17 -7.03 -19.66
N GLY A 309 4.99 -6.50 -20.87
CA GLY A 309 4.03 -7.01 -21.84
C GLY A 309 2.63 -6.44 -21.66
N ARG A 310 1.82 -6.53 -22.71
CA ARG A 310 0.51 -5.85 -22.84
C ARG A 310 -0.56 -6.30 -21.84
N ASP A 311 -0.39 -7.48 -21.27
CA ASP A 311 -1.38 -8.17 -20.43
C ASP A 311 -0.99 -8.20 -18.95
N ALA A 312 0.12 -7.56 -18.58
CA ALA A 312 0.52 -7.44 -17.19
C ALA A 312 -0.47 -6.58 -16.38
N ALA A 313 -0.72 -6.95 -15.12
CA ALA A 313 -1.63 -6.23 -14.23
C ALA A 313 -1.32 -4.72 -14.15
N ALA A 314 -0.03 -4.35 -14.12
CA ALA A 314 0.40 -2.95 -14.08
C ALA A 314 0.09 -2.16 -15.36
N VAL A 315 -0.03 -2.84 -16.52
CA VAL A 315 -0.45 -2.22 -17.79
C VAL A 315 -1.97 -2.02 -17.80
N ILE A 316 -2.72 -2.99 -17.29
CA ILE A 316 -4.18 -2.92 -17.15
C ILE A 316 -4.57 -1.77 -16.20
N ASP A 317 -3.90 -1.67 -15.05
CA ASP A 317 -4.04 -0.53 -14.12
C ASP A 317 -3.75 0.81 -14.83
N ALA A 318 -2.65 0.90 -15.59
CA ALA A 318 -2.31 2.11 -16.32
C ALA A 318 -3.36 2.48 -17.40
N LEU A 319 -3.98 1.50 -18.06
CA LEU A 319 -5.09 1.72 -18.99
C LEU A 319 -6.33 2.25 -18.29
N ALA A 320 -6.71 1.66 -17.15
CA ALA A 320 -7.84 2.09 -16.34
C ALA A 320 -7.66 3.55 -15.88
N ARG A 321 -6.50 3.88 -15.30
CA ARG A 321 -6.15 5.26 -14.89
C ARG A 321 -6.14 6.25 -16.07
N LEU A 322 -5.65 5.82 -17.23
CA LEU A 322 -5.66 6.66 -18.43
C LEU A 322 -7.10 6.93 -18.89
N SER A 323 -7.99 5.95 -18.81
CA SER A 323 -9.40 6.14 -19.15
C SER A 323 -10.09 7.16 -18.24
N GLU A 324 -9.82 7.12 -16.93
CA GLU A 324 -10.30 8.11 -15.96
C GLU A 324 -9.80 9.52 -16.34
N ALA A 325 -8.49 9.69 -16.55
CA ALA A 325 -7.90 10.99 -16.89
C ALA A 325 -8.42 11.58 -18.22
N VAL A 326 -8.73 10.72 -19.20
CA VAL A 326 -9.35 11.14 -20.48
C VAL A 326 -10.84 11.48 -20.28
N GLY A 327 -11.55 10.73 -19.45
CA GLY A 327 -12.95 10.98 -19.11
C GLY A 327 -13.17 12.29 -18.35
N GLU A 328 -12.27 12.66 -17.44
CA GLU A 328 -12.32 13.95 -16.72
C GLU A 328 -12.22 15.16 -17.66
N GLN A 329 -11.75 14.93 -18.90
CA GLN A 329 -11.71 15.93 -19.97
C GLN A 329 -12.92 15.82 -20.93
N HIS A 330 -13.94 15.05 -20.54
CA HIS A 330 -15.17 14.80 -21.29
C HIS A 330 -14.96 14.16 -22.67
N ARG A 331 -13.83 13.46 -22.86
CA ARG A 331 -13.51 12.71 -24.09
C ARG A 331 -14.03 11.28 -23.99
N TRP A 332 -15.34 11.16 -23.79
CA TRP A 332 -16.01 9.91 -23.40
C TRP A 332 -15.77 8.74 -24.35
N VAL A 333 -15.79 8.97 -25.67
CA VAL A 333 -15.55 7.92 -26.68
C VAL A 333 -14.17 7.27 -26.53
N GLU A 334 -13.14 8.07 -26.25
CA GLU A 334 -11.79 7.54 -26.05
C GLU A 334 -11.64 6.91 -24.67
N ALA A 335 -12.20 7.53 -23.63
CA ALA A 335 -12.21 6.98 -22.27
C ALA A 335 -12.85 5.58 -22.25
N GLU A 336 -14.00 5.42 -22.90
CA GLU A 336 -14.71 4.14 -22.96
C GLU A 336 -13.89 3.09 -23.71
N ALA A 337 -13.32 3.45 -24.87
CA ALA A 337 -12.47 2.53 -25.62
C ALA A 337 -11.27 2.04 -24.80
N LEU A 338 -10.66 2.91 -23.99
CA LEU A 338 -9.56 2.58 -23.08
C LEU A 338 -10.02 1.69 -21.92
N ALA A 339 -11.14 2.02 -21.28
CA ALA A 339 -11.67 1.25 -20.15
C ALA A 339 -12.11 -0.16 -20.59
N GLN A 340 -12.82 -0.26 -21.72
CA GLN A 340 -13.18 -1.55 -22.31
C GLN A 340 -11.95 -2.37 -22.70
N GLU A 341 -10.89 -1.73 -23.20
CA GLU A 341 -9.63 -2.43 -23.47
C GLU A 341 -8.97 -2.94 -22.19
N ALA A 342 -8.98 -2.15 -21.11
CA ALA A 342 -8.48 -2.59 -19.81
C ALA A 342 -9.23 -3.86 -19.33
N VAL A 343 -10.57 -3.85 -19.39
CA VAL A 343 -11.41 -5.00 -19.02
C VAL A 343 -11.13 -6.21 -19.91
N ARG A 344 -11.09 -6.05 -21.24
CA ARG A 344 -10.78 -7.16 -22.17
C ARG A 344 -9.42 -7.80 -21.90
N ARG A 345 -8.42 -7.00 -21.55
CA ARG A 345 -7.09 -7.52 -21.20
C ARG A 345 -7.09 -8.21 -19.85
N ALA A 346 -7.79 -7.65 -18.87
CA ALA A 346 -7.96 -8.26 -17.56
C ALA A 346 -8.64 -9.62 -17.66
N ASP A 347 -9.78 -9.71 -18.35
CA ASP A 347 -10.54 -10.95 -18.53
C ASP A 347 -9.72 -12.05 -19.24
N ARG A 348 -8.76 -11.67 -20.09
CA ARG A 348 -7.86 -12.62 -20.76
C ARG A 348 -6.75 -13.14 -19.85
N ALA A 349 -6.22 -12.29 -18.97
CA ALA A 349 -4.91 -12.50 -18.35
C ALA A 349 -4.93 -12.68 -16.83
N LEU A 350 -6.00 -12.25 -16.17
CA LEU A 350 -6.10 -12.16 -14.71
C LEU A 350 -7.38 -12.86 -14.22
N PRO A 351 -7.38 -13.40 -12.99
CA PRO A 351 -8.62 -13.83 -12.34
C PRO A 351 -9.66 -12.70 -12.23
N ASP A 352 -10.94 -13.05 -12.21
CA ASP A 352 -12.06 -12.09 -12.09
C ASP A 352 -11.96 -11.20 -10.84
N VAL A 353 -11.40 -11.74 -9.76
CA VAL A 353 -11.26 -11.07 -8.45
C VAL A 353 -9.90 -10.41 -8.26
N HIS A 354 -9.05 -10.38 -9.29
CA HIS A 354 -7.76 -9.70 -9.23
C HIS A 354 -7.96 -8.18 -9.15
N GLU A 355 -7.17 -7.48 -8.34
CA GLU A 355 -7.30 -6.02 -8.12
C GLU A 355 -7.33 -5.22 -9.41
N ALA A 356 -6.40 -5.45 -10.35
CA ALA A 356 -6.41 -4.80 -11.65
C ALA A 356 -7.67 -5.11 -12.51
N THR A 357 -8.30 -6.28 -12.36
CA THR A 357 -9.57 -6.60 -13.03
C THR A 357 -10.71 -5.78 -12.43
N LEU A 358 -10.79 -5.75 -11.10
CA LEU A 358 -11.80 -4.99 -10.38
C LEU A 358 -11.65 -3.48 -10.63
N GLY A 359 -10.42 -2.96 -10.61
CA GLY A 359 -10.10 -1.58 -10.96
C GLY A 359 -10.45 -1.22 -12.39
N ALA A 360 -10.17 -2.10 -13.37
CA ALA A 360 -10.57 -1.88 -14.76
C ALA A 360 -12.10 -1.84 -14.93
N ARG A 361 -12.84 -2.72 -14.24
CA ARG A 361 -14.31 -2.73 -14.26
C ARG A 361 -14.88 -1.50 -13.57
N LEU A 362 -14.25 -1.02 -12.48
CA LEU A 362 -14.64 0.21 -11.81
C LEU A 362 -14.44 1.44 -12.69
N ALA A 363 -13.30 1.53 -13.38
CA ALA A 363 -13.05 2.59 -14.35
C ALA A 363 -14.07 2.57 -15.50
N LEU A 364 -14.41 1.38 -16.04
CA LEU A 364 -15.47 1.25 -17.05
C LEU A 364 -16.83 1.71 -16.51
N ALA A 365 -17.21 1.29 -15.30
CA ALA A 365 -18.47 1.69 -14.70
C ALA A 365 -18.55 3.21 -14.49
N TRP A 366 -17.45 3.83 -14.05
CA TRP A 366 -17.35 5.29 -13.91
C TRP A 366 -17.49 6.00 -15.25
N VAL A 367 -16.82 5.52 -16.32
CA VAL A 367 -16.94 6.12 -17.67
C VAL A 367 -18.38 6.01 -18.18
N LEU A 368 -19.01 4.84 -18.06
CA LEU A 368 -20.38 4.62 -18.53
C LEU A 368 -21.37 5.50 -17.76
N ALA A 369 -21.25 5.57 -16.44
CA ALA A 369 -22.10 6.43 -15.61
C ALA A 369 -21.93 7.92 -15.97
N SER A 370 -20.69 8.39 -16.11
CA SER A 370 -20.38 9.80 -16.38
C SER A 370 -20.74 10.25 -17.81
N SER A 371 -20.75 9.32 -18.76
CA SER A 371 -21.14 9.58 -20.16
C SER A 371 -22.66 9.48 -20.38
N GLY A 372 -23.40 8.95 -19.40
CA GLY A 372 -24.86 8.76 -19.49
C GLY A 372 -25.27 7.54 -20.30
N GLU A 373 -24.37 6.58 -20.51
CA GLU A 373 -24.67 5.35 -21.24
C GLU A 373 -25.60 4.43 -20.42
N PRO A 374 -26.61 3.81 -21.05
CA PRO A 374 -27.65 3.07 -20.33
C PRO A 374 -27.14 1.80 -19.65
N ASP A 375 -26.01 1.26 -20.12
CA ASP A 375 -25.45 0.00 -19.62
C ASP A 375 -24.70 0.15 -18.28
N ALA A 376 -24.52 1.38 -17.79
CA ALA A 376 -23.77 1.68 -16.56
C ALA A 376 -24.24 0.84 -15.36
N GLU A 377 -25.55 0.70 -15.14
CA GLU A 377 -26.08 -0.04 -13.98
C GLU A 377 -25.81 -1.54 -14.08
N SER A 378 -25.87 -2.08 -15.30
CA SER A 378 -25.65 -3.51 -15.57
C SER A 378 -24.22 -3.94 -15.26
N VAL A 379 -23.26 -3.01 -15.37
CA VAL A 379 -21.86 -3.22 -15.01
C VAL A 379 -21.63 -2.93 -13.52
N LEU A 380 -22.21 -1.85 -13.02
CA LEU A 380 -21.91 -1.33 -11.69
C LEU A 380 -22.51 -2.17 -10.55
N ARG A 381 -23.75 -2.65 -10.69
CA ARG A 381 -24.42 -3.40 -9.61
C ARG A 381 -23.73 -4.73 -9.29
N PRO A 382 -23.39 -5.59 -10.27
CA PRO A 382 -22.62 -6.81 -9.99
C PRO A 382 -21.20 -6.52 -9.47
N LEU A 383 -20.60 -5.40 -9.92
CA LEU A 383 -19.29 -4.98 -9.45
C LEU A 383 -19.32 -4.59 -7.97
N VAL A 384 -20.35 -3.86 -7.51
CA VAL A 384 -20.54 -3.54 -6.09
C VAL A 384 -20.62 -4.83 -5.27
N GLU A 385 -21.46 -5.80 -5.67
CA GLU A 385 -21.58 -7.09 -4.97
C GLU A 385 -20.24 -7.83 -4.88
N THR A 386 -19.45 -7.81 -5.97
CA THR A 386 -18.14 -8.44 -6.01
C THR A 386 -17.13 -7.73 -5.09
N LEU A 387 -17.08 -6.40 -5.13
CA LEU A 387 -16.19 -5.59 -4.30
C LEU A 387 -16.51 -5.75 -2.80
N GLU A 388 -17.80 -5.80 -2.45
CA GLU A 388 -18.25 -6.07 -1.08
C GLU A 388 -17.82 -7.44 -0.58
N ALA A 389 -17.94 -8.47 -1.44
CA ALA A 389 -17.54 -9.83 -1.08
C ALA A 389 -16.02 -9.99 -0.97
N VAL A 390 -15.25 -9.31 -1.82
CA VAL A 390 -13.78 -9.47 -1.89
C VAL A 390 -13.05 -8.56 -0.92
N HIS A 391 -13.40 -7.27 -0.87
CA HIS A 391 -12.69 -6.28 -0.07
C HIS A 391 -13.43 -5.83 1.20
N GLY A 392 -14.71 -6.20 1.33
CA GLY A 392 -15.56 -5.72 2.40
C GLY A 392 -16.16 -4.34 2.13
N LEU A 393 -17.07 -3.92 3.00
CA LEU A 393 -17.88 -2.72 2.82
C LEU A 393 -17.04 -1.43 2.88
N SER A 394 -16.01 -1.39 3.72
CA SER A 394 -15.23 -0.19 4.03
C SER A 394 -14.06 0.08 3.08
N HIS A 395 -13.81 -0.79 2.11
CA HIS A 395 -12.69 -0.63 1.18
C HIS A 395 -12.91 0.58 0.26
N PRO A 396 -11.88 1.38 -0.06
CA PRO A 396 -12.02 2.56 -0.92
C PRO A 396 -12.76 2.31 -2.23
N ASP A 397 -12.44 1.20 -2.93
CA ASP A 397 -13.08 0.86 -4.21
C ASP A 397 -14.55 0.47 -4.03
N THR A 398 -14.89 -0.26 -2.95
CA THR A 398 -16.28 -0.58 -2.61
C THR A 398 -17.08 0.69 -2.33
N LEU A 399 -16.50 1.62 -1.56
CA LEU A 399 -17.12 2.91 -1.26
C LEU A 399 -17.28 3.75 -2.53
N ALA A 400 -16.31 3.73 -3.45
CA ALA A 400 -16.38 4.42 -4.73
C ALA A 400 -17.47 3.84 -5.64
N ALA A 401 -17.54 2.52 -5.78
CA ALA A 401 -18.57 1.84 -6.58
C ALA A 401 -19.98 2.08 -6.03
N ARG A 402 -20.16 2.00 -4.69
CA ARG A 402 -21.45 2.34 -4.05
C ARG A 402 -21.83 3.79 -4.27
N HIS A 403 -20.88 4.71 -4.17
CA HIS A 403 -21.12 6.13 -4.44
C HIS A 403 -21.56 6.38 -5.88
N LEU A 404 -20.85 5.79 -6.85
CA LEU A 404 -21.23 5.79 -8.26
C LEU A 404 -22.66 5.27 -8.48
N LEU A 405 -23.06 4.25 -7.72
CA LEU A 405 -24.41 3.69 -7.83
C LEU A 405 -25.47 4.67 -7.29
N VAL A 406 -25.17 5.41 -6.21
CA VAL A 406 -26.03 6.52 -5.75
C VAL A 406 -26.21 7.54 -6.86
N GLU A 407 -25.12 8.02 -7.46
CA GLU A 407 -25.17 9.04 -8.52
C GLU A 407 -25.98 8.55 -9.72
N LEU A 408 -25.74 7.33 -10.18
CA LEU A 408 -26.48 6.72 -11.28
C LEU A 408 -27.99 6.61 -10.98
N LEU A 409 -28.36 6.22 -9.76
CA LEU A 409 -29.75 6.15 -9.34
C LEU A 409 -30.39 7.56 -9.27
N CYS A 410 -29.64 8.59 -8.86
CA CYS A 410 -30.10 9.98 -8.91
C CYS A 410 -30.39 10.44 -10.34
N ASP A 411 -29.49 10.13 -11.29
CA ASP A 411 -29.65 10.49 -12.70
C ASP A 411 -30.87 9.80 -13.33
N GLN A 412 -31.16 8.57 -12.88
CA GLN A 412 -32.37 7.82 -13.22
C GLN A 412 -33.63 8.26 -12.44
N GLN A 413 -33.54 9.28 -11.60
CA GLN A 413 -34.63 9.77 -10.72
C GLN A 413 -35.19 8.73 -9.74
N ARG A 414 -34.41 7.71 -9.38
CA ARG A 414 -34.75 6.68 -8.37
C ARG A 414 -34.32 7.13 -6.98
N PHE A 415 -34.82 8.28 -6.54
CA PHE A 415 -34.34 8.99 -5.35
C PHE A 415 -34.53 8.19 -4.05
N GLU A 416 -35.59 7.41 -3.91
CA GLU A 416 -35.82 6.58 -2.71
C GLU A 416 -34.76 5.49 -2.55
N GLU A 417 -34.39 4.80 -3.63
CA GLU A 417 -33.36 3.77 -3.60
C GLU A 417 -31.98 4.39 -3.36
N ALA A 418 -31.68 5.50 -4.04
CA ALA A 418 -30.47 6.27 -3.82
C ALA A 418 -30.36 6.74 -2.36
N ALA A 419 -31.46 7.20 -1.74
CA ALA A 419 -31.48 7.65 -0.35
C ALA A 419 -31.14 6.52 0.63
N VAL A 420 -31.68 5.31 0.43
CA VAL A 420 -31.34 4.15 1.26
C VAL A 420 -29.84 3.83 1.15
N LEU A 421 -29.32 3.74 -0.07
CA LEU A 421 -27.92 3.38 -0.28
C LEU A 421 -26.96 4.47 0.22
N ALA A 422 -27.32 5.74 0.03
CA ALA A 422 -26.57 6.89 0.54
C ALA A 422 -26.57 6.95 2.07
N ALA A 423 -27.68 6.62 2.73
CA ALA A 423 -27.74 6.55 4.20
C ALA A 423 -26.80 5.47 4.75
N ASP A 424 -26.82 4.27 4.17
CA ASP A 424 -25.93 3.18 4.56
C ASP A 424 -24.46 3.55 4.32
N LEU A 425 -24.15 4.15 3.16
CA LEU A 425 -22.80 4.58 2.83
C LEU A 425 -22.31 5.70 3.75
N LEU A 426 -23.19 6.63 4.13
CA LEU A 426 -22.88 7.72 5.05
C LEU A 426 -22.56 7.17 6.44
N ALA A 427 -23.39 6.27 6.98
CA ALA A 427 -23.14 5.64 8.28
C ALA A 427 -21.77 4.94 8.31
N LEU A 428 -21.42 4.21 7.25
CA LEU A 428 -20.13 3.55 7.12
C LEU A 428 -18.95 4.53 7.03
N ARG A 429 -19.09 5.63 6.28
CA ARG A 429 -18.08 6.69 6.16
C ARG A 429 -17.90 7.45 7.49
N GLU A 430 -18.99 7.73 8.21
CA GLU A 430 -18.94 8.37 9.52
C GLU A 430 -18.22 7.50 10.55
N ASP A 431 -18.45 6.19 10.55
CA ASP A 431 -17.77 5.24 11.45
C ASP A 431 -16.28 5.07 11.11
N THR A 432 -15.94 4.98 9.82
CA THR A 432 -14.58 4.65 9.36
C THR A 432 -13.63 5.85 9.27
N ARG A 433 -14.11 7.01 8.82
CA ARG A 433 -13.31 8.24 8.59
C ARG A 433 -13.70 9.39 9.49
N GLY A 434 -14.77 9.25 10.25
CA GLY A 434 -15.32 10.31 11.09
C GLY A 434 -16.29 11.22 10.34
N PRO A 435 -17.21 11.88 11.07
CA PRO A 435 -18.24 12.74 10.49
C PRO A 435 -17.71 14.06 9.92
N GLU A 436 -16.50 14.47 10.27
CA GLU A 436 -15.90 15.74 9.82
C GLU A 436 -14.99 15.58 8.59
N HIS A 437 -14.73 14.35 8.15
CA HIS A 437 -13.86 14.11 7.01
C HIS A 437 -14.45 14.71 5.71
N PRO A 438 -13.65 15.33 4.83
CA PRO A 438 -14.18 16.06 3.67
C PRO A 438 -15.10 15.28 2.76
N HIS A 439 -14.75 14.03 2.45
CA HIS A 439 -15.60 13.16 1.63
C HIS A 439 -16.82 12.63 2.37
N THR A 440 -16.82 12.60 3.72
CA THR A 440 -18.00 12.26 4.52
C THR A 440 -18.99 13.42 4.51
N LEU A 441 -18.50 14.66 4.65
CA LEU A 441 -19.32 15.86 4.56
C LEU A 441 -19.94 16.04 3.16
N LEU A 442 -19.20 15.74 2.09
CA LEU A 442 -19.76 15.78 0.72
C LEU A 442 -20.90 14.76 0.55
N LEU A 443 -20.71 13.53 1.02
CA LEU A 443 -21.73 12.49 0.97
C LEU A 443 -22.96 12.85 1.83
N ARG A 444 -22.74 13.47 2.99
CA ARG A 444 -23.82 13.97 3.86
C ARG A 444 -24.65 15.07 3.18
N ALA A 445 -24.00 15.96 2.42
CA ALA A 445 -24.69 16.97 1.62
C ALA A 445 -25.51 16.33 0.48
N GLN A 446 -24.96 15.34 -0.23
CA GLN A 446 -25.70 14.60 -1.25
C GLN A 446 -26.90 13.83 -0.65
N PHE A 447 -26.73 13.25 0.55
CA PHE A 447 -27.85 12.62 1.26
C PHE A 447 -28.93 13.65 1.64
N ALA A 448 -28.55 14.85 2.05
CA ALA A 448 -29.49 15.94 2.26
C ALA A 448 -30.25 16.30 0.97
N LEU A 449 -29.58 16.34 -0.18
CA LEU A 449 -30.23 16.56 -1.47
C LEU A 449 -31.26 15.47 -1.78
N LEU A 450 -30.92 14.21 -1.54
CA LEU A 450 -31.82 13.08 -1.71
C LEU A 450 -33.05 13.16 -0.79
N LEU A 451 -32.87 13.58 0.46
CA LEU A 451 -33.99 13.85 1.37
C LEU A 451 -34.91 14.93 0.83
N HIS A 452 -34.35 16.01 0.27
CA HIS A 452 -35.14 17.08 -0.35
C HIS A 452 -35.93 16.54 -1.56
N ARG A 453 -35.28 15.77 -2.44
CA ARG A 453 -35.92 15.17 -3.64
C ARG A 453 -37.01 14.15 -3.32
N THR A 454 -36.95 13.51 -2.14
CA THR A 454 -37.98 12.58 -1.64
C THR A 454 -39.05 13.26 -0.77
N GLY A 455 -39.07 14.60 -0.70
CA GLY A 455 -40.09 15.38 0.00
C GLY A 455 -39.86 15.56 1.51
N ARG A 456 -38.71 15.13 2.04
CA ARG A 456 -38.31 15.32 3.45
C ARG A 456 -37.55 16.64 3.63
N THR A 457 -38.18 17.74 3.20
CA THR A 457 -37.55 19.05 3.05
C THR A 457 -36.97 19.61 4.36
N ASP A 458 -37.68 19.48 5.47
CA ASP A 458 -37.22 20.01 6.77
C ASP A 458 -35.94 19.29 7.26
N GLU A 459 -35.89 17.96 7.08
CA GLU A 459 -34.73 17.15 7.45
C GLU A 459 -33.53 17.45 6.53
N ALA A 460 -33.80 17.63 5.23
CA ALA A 460 -32.80 18.03 4.26
C ALA A 460 -32.18 19.38 4.58
N ALA A 461 -33.00 20.39 4.87
CA ALA A 461 -32.53 21.73 5.21
C ALA A 461 -31.68 21.71 6.49
N PHE A 462 -32.14 21.02 7.54
CA PHE A 462 -31.38 20.87 8.78
C PHE A 462 -30.02 20.18 8.54
N LEU A 463 -30.02 19.08 7.78
CA LEU A 463 -28.80 18.33 7.49
C LEU A 463 -27.82 19.15 6.64
N ALA A 464 -28.32 19.87 5.63
CA ALA A 464 -27.52 20.74 4.78
C ALA A 464 -26.89 21.90 5.56
N ASP A 465 -27.65 22.55 6.46
CA ASP A 465 -27.17 23.63 7.33
C ASP A 465 -26.01 23.16 8.22
N GLN A 466 -26.19 22.02 8.90
CA GLN A 466 -25.15 21.43 9.74
C GLN A 466 -23.89 21.06 8.95
N THR A 467 -24.09 20.49 7.76
CA THR A 467 -23.00 20.03 6.90
C THR A 467 -22.18 21.19 6.35
N LEU A 468 -22.84 22.26 5.86
CA LEU A 468 -22.17 23.46 5.39
C LEU A 468 -21.43 24.16 6.52
N THR A 469 -22.05 24.29 7.71
CA THR A 469 -21.43 24.90 8.89
C THR A 469 -20.16 24.14 9.29
N THR A 470 -20.24 22.81 9.36
CA THR A 470 -19.09 21.95 9.68
C THR A 470 -18.00 22.04 8.61
N SER A 471 -18.36 22.00 7.32
CA SER A 471 -17.40 22.10 6.22
C SER A 471 -16.66 23.44 6.21
N VAL A 472 -17.37 24.55 6.45
CA VAL A 472 -16.73 25.88 6.57
C VAL A 472 -15.76 25.92 7.75
N ARG A 473 -16.12 25.33 8.89
CA ARG A 473 -15.25 25.29 10.08
C ARG A 473 -13.99 24.43 9.85
N VAL A 474 -14.14 23.25 9.24
CA VAL A 474 -13.07 22.26 9.12
C VAL A 474 -12.14 22.57 7.94
N GLN A 475 -12.69 23.00 6.81
CA GLN A 475 -11.94 23.14 5.55
C GLN A 475 -11.85 24.60 5.07
N GLY A 476 -12.59 25.52 5.69
CA GLY A 476 -12.69 26.90 5.23
C GLY A 476 -13.71 27.10 4.11
N ALA A 477 -14.11 28.35 3.91
CA ALA A 477 -15.19 28.72 3.00
C ALA A 477 -14.88 28.53 1.50
N GLN A 478 -13.59 28.51 1.14
CA GLN A 478 -13.13 28.46 -0.25
C GLN A 478 -12.58 27.08 -0.66
N ALA A 479 -12.60 26.09 0.23
CA ALA A 479 -12.22 24.73 -0.14
C ALA A 479 -13.19 24.16 -1.19
N HIS A 480 -12.67 23.38 -2.13
CA HIS A 480 -13.41 22.79 -3.25
C HIS A 480 -14.67 22.03 -2.80
N HIS A 481 -14.55 21.18 -1.79
CA HIS A 481 -15.70 20.45 -1.23
C HIS A 481 -16.71 21.39 -0.55
N THR A 482 -16.26 22.41 0.20
CA THR A 482 -17.16 23.40 0.80
C THR A 482 -17.97 24.17 -0.25
N ILE A 483 -17.38 24.47 -1.42
CA ILE A 483 -18.10 25.11 -2.53
C ILE A 483 -19.19 24.18 -3.07
N LYS A 484 -18.90 22.90 -3.30
CA LYS A 484 -19.91 21.91 -3.73
C LYS A 484 -21.04 21.77 -2.71
N ILE A 485 -20.70 21.64 -1.43
CA ILE A 485 -21.68 21.55 -0.33
C ILE A 485 -22.55 22.80 -0.27
N ARG A 486 -21.99 23.99 -0.49
CA ARG A 486 -22.75 25.25 -0.54
C ARG A 486 -23.75 25.29 -1.70
N ASN A 487 -23.38 24.77 -2.87
CA ASN A 487 -24.30 24.72 -4.01
C ASN A 487 -25.49 23.80 -3.72
N ILE A 488 -25.23 22.62 -3.15
CA ILE A 488 -26.27 21.68 -2.71
C ILE A 488 -27.16 22.32 -1.64
N HIS A 489 -26.56 22.98 -0.64
CA HIS A 489 -27.29 23.70 0.40
C HIS A 489 -28.20 24.79 -0.19
N HIS A 490 -27.72 25.56 -1.16
CA HIS A 490 -28.51 26.57 -1.84
C HIS A 490 -29.69 25.96 -2.61
N GLU A 491 -29.47 24.84 -3.31
CA GLU A 491 -30.53 24.11 -4.01
C GLU A 491 -31.64 23.66 -3.05
N ILE A 492 -31.28 23.14 -1.87
CA ILE A 492 -32.24 22.65 -0.87
C ILE A 492 -33.03 23.79 -0.19
N THR A 493 -32.41 24.96 -0.02
CA THR A 493 -32.97 26.06 0.79
C THR A 493 -33.69 27.13 -0.03
N VAL A 494 -33.40 27.23 -1.33
CA VAL A 494 -33.94 28.28 -2.22
C VAL A 494 -34.74 27.68 -3.39
N GLY A 495 -34.47 26.42 -3.77
CA GLY A 495 -35.29 25.66 -4.72
C GLY A 495 -36.54 25.09 -4.05
#